data_AF-A0A9D3LGZ7-F1
#
_entry.id   AF-A0A9D3LGZ7-F1
#
_cell.length_a   1.000
_cell.length_b   1.000
_cell.length_c   1.000
_cell.angle_alpha   90.00
_cell.angle_beta   90.00
_cell.angle_gamma   90.00
#
_symmetry.space_group_name_H-M   'P 1'
#
loop_
_entity.id
_entity.type
_entity.pdbx_description
1 polymer ?
#
loop_
_entity_poly.entity_id
_entity_poly.type
_entity_poly.pdbx_seq_one_letter_code
_entity_poly.pdbx_strand_id
1 'polypeptide(L)'
;IEKTVLYIKERIKKESSAERTINLFHCLNELNDNSLVEEIKNFQRSGKLSNEKLEPHQCSALAFMLLMSEEILDEFDLKTYKTSAAGYQRLLPVLRNCRKAILNSCDLTEKSCEIVASALQSSNSPLRDLDLSYNNLGDSGVKLLCA
;
A
#
# COMPACT_ATOMS: atom_id res chain seq x y z
N ILE A 1 -24.17 -14.40 -1.74
CA ILE A 1 -23.43 -13.23 -1.22
C ILE A 1 -22.08 -13.67 -0.64
N GLU A 2 -22.02 -14.61 0.33
CA GLU A 2 -20.74 -15.10 0.90
C GLU A 2 -19.69 -15.58 -0.12
N LYS A 3 -20.08 -16.37 -1.14
CA LYS A 3 -19.15 -16.82 -2.19
C LYS A 3 -18.53 -15.64 -2.96
N THR A 4 -19.30 -14.59 -3.21
CA THR A 4 -18.85 -13.36 -3.88
C THR A 4 -17.86 -12.59 -3.00
N VAL A 5 -18.18 -12.45 -1.72
CA VAL A 5 -17.29 -11.82 -0.73
C VAL A 5 -15.95 -12.56 -0.63
N LEU A 6 -15.96 -13.90 -0.51
CA LEU A 6 -14.74 -14.71 -0.48
C LEU A 6 -13.91 -14.57 -1.75
N TYR A 7 -14.59 -14.58 -2.90
CA TYR A 7 -13.93 -14.38 -4.19
C TYR A 7 -13.25 -13.00 -4.26
N ILE A 8 -13.93 -11.93 -3.85
CA ILE A 8 -13.38 -10.58 -3.86
C ILE A 8 -12.18 -10.48 -2.89
N LYS A 9 -12.27 -11.07 -1.69
CA LYS A 9 -11.14 -11.14 -0.74
C LYS A 9 -9.93 -11.85 -1.34
N GLU A 10 -10.14 -12.99 -2.00
CA GLU A 10 -9.06 -13.71 -2.70
C GLU A 10 -8.51 -12.94 -3.91
N ARG A 11 -9.37 -12.17 -4.59
CA ARG A 11 -8.97 -11.30 -5.69
C ARG A 11 -8.06 -10.18 -5.19
N ILE A 12 -8.46 -9.51 -4.11
CA ILE A 12 -7.68 -8.46 -3.43
C ILE A 12 -6.29 -8.98 -3.02
N LYS A 13 -6.19 -10.19 -2.47
CA LYS A 13 -4.90 -10.79 -2.06
C LYS A 13 -3.92 -10.97 -3.22
N LYS A 14 -4.42 -11.12 -4.45
CA LYS A 14 -3.65 -11.44 -5.66
C LYS A 14 -3.52 -10.25 -6.61
N GLU A 15 -4.35 -9.22 -6.43
CA GLU A 15 -4.39 -8.06 -7.29
C GLU A 15 -3.17 -7.17 -7.05
N SER A 16 -2.48 -6.82 -8.13
CA SER A 16 -1.29 -5.96 -8.09
C SER A 16 -1.61 -4.51 -8.40
N SER A 17 -2.74 -4.25 -9.08
CA SER A 17 -3.20 -2.89 -9.36
C SER A 17 -3.84 -2.26 -8.14
N ALA A 18 -3.28 -1.16 -7.67
CA ALA A 18 -3.82 -0.41 -6.53
C ALA A 18 -5.25 0.11 -6.80
N GLU A 19 -5.52 0.61 -8.01
CA GLU A 19 -6.84 1.07 -8.42
C GLU A 19 -7.88 -0.05 -8.41
N ARG A 20 -7.51 -1.23 -8.92
CA ARG A 20 -8.40 -2.41 -8.89
C ARG A 20 -8.62 -2.90 -7.47
N THR A 21 -7.58 -2.89 -6.64
CA THR A 21 -7.69 -3.23 -5.21
C THR A 21 -8.67 -2.30 -4.51
N ILE A 22 -8.55 -0.98 -4.70
CA ILE A 22 -9.48 0.02 -4.13
C ILE A 22 -10.92 -0.25 -4.58
N ASN A 23 -11.13 -0.47 -5.88
CA ASN A 23 -12.46 -0.76 -6.42
C ASN A 23 -13.05 -2.06 -5.86
N LEU A 24 -12.23 -3.12 -5.74
CA LEU A 24 -12.65 -4.39 -5.15
C LEU A 24 -13.00 -4.25 -3.66
N PHE A 25 -12.30 -3.39 -2.94
CA PHE A 25 -12.64 -3.09 -1.56
C PHE A 25 -13.92 -2.25 -1.43
N HIS A 26 -14.13 -1.26 -2.29
CA HIS A 26 -15.42 -0.57 -2.37
C HIS A 26 -16.55 -1.57 -2.60
N CYS A 27 -16.36 -2.56 -3.48
CA CYS A 27 -17.32 -3.64 -3.66
C CYS A 27 -17.57 -4.44 -2.37
N LEU A 28 -16.55 -4.70 -1.52
CA LEU A 28 -16.76 -5.38 -0.23
C LEU A 28 -17.56 -4.53 0.75
N ASN A 29 -17.30 -3.22 0.78
CA ASN A 29 -18.01 -2.28 1.64
C ASN A 29 -19.49 -2.14 1.23
N GLU A 30 -19.77 -2.07 -0.08
CA GLU A 30 -21.13 -2.10 -0.63
C GLU A 30 -21.86 -3.42 -0.34
N LEU A 31 -21.11 -4.52 -0.18
CA LEU A 31 -21.64 -5.81 0.27
C LEU A 31 -21.77 -5.92 1.79
N ASN A 32 -21.51 -4.83 2.53
CA ASN A 32 -21.56 -4.74 3.99
C ASN A 32 -20.60 -5.72 4.71
N ASP A 33 -19.51 -6.13 4.06
CA ASP A 33 -18.45 -6.94 4.67
C ASP A 33 -17.33 -6.05 5.22
N ASN A 34 -17.38 -5.81 6.53
CA ASN A 34 -16.38 -5.02 7.26
C ASN A 34 -15.31 -5.90 7.94
N SER A 35 -15.23 -7.19 7.60
CA SER A 35 -14.34 -8.12 8.32
C SER A 35 -12.87 -7.77 8.18
N LEU A 36 -12.46 -7.25 7.01
CA LEU A 36 -11.09 -6.77 6.80
C LEU A 36 -10.80 -5.52 7.64
N VAL A 37 -11.78 -4.62 7.78
CA VAL A 37 -11.67 -3.43 8.65
C VAL A 37 -11.52 -3.83 10.12
N GLU A 38 -12.22 -4.88 10.58
CA GLU A 38 -12.10 -5.38 11.96
C GLU A 38 -10.79 -6.15 12.20
N GLU A 39 -10.32 -6.96 11.25
CA GLU A 39 -8.99 -7.60 11.31
C GLU A 39 -7.88 -6.53 11.49
N ILE A 40 -8.04 -5.42 10.78
CA ILE A 40 -7.17 -4.26 10.78
C ILE A 40 -7.20 -3.48 12.10
N LYS A 41 -8.38 -3.18 12.65
CA LYS A 41 -8.51 -2.53 13.96
C LYS A 41 -7.88 -3.38 15.05
N ASN A 42 -8.00 -4.70 14.94
CA ASN A 42 -7.36 -5.63 15.87
C ASN A 42 -5.84 -5.57 15.75
N PHE A 43 -5.26 -5.46 14.55
CA PHE A 43 -3.82 -5.24 14.37
C PHE A 43 -3.31 -3.93 14.98
N GLN A 44 -4.06 -2.84 14.86
CA GLN A 44 -3.68 -1.57 15.51
C GLN A 44 -3.82 -1.62 17.03
N ARG A 45 -4.87 -2.28 17.53
CA ARG A 45 -5.12 -2.45 18.98
C ARG A 45 -4.12 -3.41 19.62
N SER A 46 -3.64 -4.42 18.90
CA SER A 46 -2.65 -5.38 19.41
C SER A 46 -1.25 -4.81 19.54
N GLY A 47 -0.97 -3.61 19.01
CA GLY A 47 0.27 -2.93 19.29
C GLY A 47 0.70 -1.99 18.18
N LYS A 48 0.73 -0.71 18.53
CA LYS A 48 1.63 0.27 17.93
C LYS A 48 3.06 -0.32 17.92
N LEU A 49 3.48 -0.83 16.76
CA LEU A 49 4.86 -1.24 16.44
C LEU A 49 5.53 -2.12 17.52
N SER A 50 5.03 -3.35 17.73
CA SER A 50 5.90 -4.37 18.31
C SER A 50 7.14 -4.52 17.43
N ASN A 51 8.31 -4.84 17.99
CA ASN A 51 9.55 -5.13 17.24
C ASN A 51 9.42 -6.34 16.25
N GLU A 52 8.20 -6.86 16.11
CA GLU A 52 7.85 -8.00 15.30
C GLU A 52 7.76 -7.59 13.83
N LYS A 53 8.30 -8.47 13.01
CA LYS A 53 8.29 -8.30 11.56
C LYS A 53 6.87 -8.54 11.06
N LEU A 54 6.31 -7.59 10.32
CA LEU A 54 5.03 -7.77 9.65
C LEU A 54 5.16 -8.81 8.54
N GLU A 55 4.25 -9.78 8.54
CA GLU A 55 4.05 -10.68 7.43
C GLU A 55 3.46 -9.93 6.23
N PRO A 56 3.71 -10.39 4.99
CA PRO A 56 3.27 -9.65 3.83
C PRO A 56 1.74 -9.43 3.78
N HIS A 57 0.93 -10.38 4.23
CA HIS A 57 -0.52 -10.19 4.26
C HIS A 57 -0.96 -9.09 5.25
N GLN A 58 -0.23 -8.90 6.35
CA GLN A 58 -0.50 -7.82 7.31
C GLN A 58 -0.19 -6.46 6.68
N CYS A 59 0.84 -6.39 5.84
CA CYS A 59 1.16 -5.20 5.06
C CYS A 59 0.06 -4.84 4.05
N SER A 60 -0.57 -5.83 3.41
CA SER A 60 -1.76 -5.58 2.56
C SER A 60 -2.91 -4.97 3.37
N ALA A 61 -3.19 -5.52 4.56
CA ALA A 61 -4.24 -5.02 5.42
C ALA A 61 -3.96 -3.59 5.90
N LEU A 62 -2.72 -3.32 6.31
CA LEU A 62 -2.27 -1.98 6.70
C LEU A 62 -2.37 -0.97 5.55
N ALA A 63 -1.89 -1.34 4.36
CA ALA A 63 -1.97 -0.47 3.19
C ALA A 63 -3.40 -0.10 2.84
N PHE A 64 -4.32 -1.07 2.91
CA PHE A 64 -5.75 -0.82 2.71
C PHE A 64 -6.30 0.18 3.72
N MET A 65 -6.03 -0.01 5.02
CA MET A 65 -6.50 0.92 6.06
C MET A 65 -6.03 2.35 5.81
N LEU A 66 -4.74 2.51 5.52
CA LEU A 66 -4.14 3.81 5.28
C LEU A 66 -4.71 4.46 4.01
N LEU A 67 -5.11 3.67 3.01
CA LEU A 67 -5.75 4.15 1.79
C LEU A 67 -7.22 4.51 1.94
N MET A 68 -7.94 3.86 2.85
CA MET A 68 -9.37 4.15 3.11
C MET A 68 -9.60 5.21 4.17
N SER A 69 -8.54 5.67 4.83
CA SER A 69 -8.62 6.76 5.79
C SER A 69 -9.10 8.04 5.09
N GLU A 70 -10.11 8.70 5.67
CA GLU A 70 -10.52 10.04 5.23
C GLU A 70 -9.42 11.08 5.51
N GLU A 71 -8.56 10.81 6.49
CA GLU A 71 -7.39 11.63 6.79
C GLU A 71 -6.23 11.27 5.86
N ILE A 72 -5.62 12.30 5.28
CA ILE A 72 -4.39 12.19 4.48
C ILE A 72 -3.19 12.11 5.44
N LEU A 73 -2.30 11.15 5.23
CA LEU A 73 -1.07 11.03 6.01
C LEU A 73 -0.12 12.18 5.71
N ASP A 74 0.41 12.85 6.73
CA ASP A 74 1.42 13.89 6.50
C ASP A 74 2.74 13.29 5.99
N GLU A 75 3.18 12.17 6.57
CA GLU A 75 4.41 11.49 6.18
C GLU A 75 4.23 9.95 6.22
N PHE A 76 4.73 9.28 5.19
CA PHE A 76 4.83 7.84 5.11
C PHE A 76 6.30 7.43 4.92
N ASP A 77 6.92 6.90 5.98
CA ASP A 77 8.24 6.28 5.92
C ASP A 77 8.10 4.76 5.86
N LEU A 78 8.46 4.18 4.71
CA LEU A 78 8.35 2.75 4.46
C LEU A 78 9.18 1.92 5.47
N LYS A 79 10.31 2.45 5.93
CA LYS A 79 11.23 1.76 6.87
C LYS A 79 10.70 1.71 8.29
N THR A 80 9.64 2.47 8.61
CA THR A 80 8.92 2.35 9.88
C THR A 80 8.32 0.94 10.04
N TYR A 81 8.04 0.25 8.94
CA TYR A 81 7.37 -1.05 8.93
C TYR A 81 8.36 -2.17 8.66
N LYS A 82 8.86 -2.82 9.71
CA LYS A 82 9.75 -3.97 9.56
C LYS A 82 9.03 -5.13 8.84
N THR A 83 9.37 -5.39 7.58
CA THR A 83 8.79 -6.49 6.80
C THR A 83 9.77 -7.06 5.77
N SER A 84 9.32 -7.99 4.93
CA SER A 84 10.07 -8.50 3.78
C SER A 84 9.89 -7.60 2.55
N ALA A 85 10.68 -7.80 1.49
CA ALA A 85 10.50 -7.09 0.22
C ALA A 85 9.06 -7.22 -0.33
N ALA A 86 8.43 -8.39 -0.17
CA ALA A 86 7.03 -8.62 -0.57
C ALA A 86 6.01 -7.88 0.30
N GLY A 87 6.37 -7.54 1.55
CA GLY A 87 5.57 -6.68 2.42
C GLY A 87 5.73 -5.21 2.04
N TYR A 88 6.95 -4.75 1.77
CA TYR A 88 7.21 -3.39 1.28
C TYR A 88 6.46 -3.09 -0.01
N GLN A 89 6.49 -4.01 -0.99
CA GLN A 89 5.70 -3.86 -2.22
C GLN A 89 4.20 -3.67 -1.95
N ARG A 90 3.67 -4.30 -0.90
CA ARG A 90 2.25 -4.19 -0.53
C ARG A 90 1.92 -2.87 0.17
N LEU A 91 2.90 -2.17 0.73
CA LEU A 91 2.72 -0.87 1.36
C LEU A 91 2.88 0.30 0.39
N LEU A 92 3.60 0.13 -0.73
CA LEU A 92 3.78 1.19 -1.74
C LEU A 92 2.48 1.85 -2.26
N PRO A 93 1.32 1.17 -2.35
CA PRO A 93 0.08 1.85 -2.72
C PRO A 93 -0.30 3.03 -1.81
N VAL A 94 0.13 3.04 -0.54
CA VAL A 94 -0.15 4.10 0.46
C VAL A 94 0.30 5.49 -0.01
N LEU A 95 1.23 5.56 -0.97
CA LEU A 95 1.67 6.80 -1.60
C LEU A 95 0.51 7.64 -2.16
N ARG A 96 -0.63 7.00 -2.50
CA ARG A 96 -1.85 7.69 -2.96
C ARG A 96 -2.56 8.50 -1.88
N ASN A 97 -2.27 8.27 -0.59
CA ASN A 97 -2.92 8.93 0.53
C ASN A 97 -1.91 9.56 1.52
N CYS A 98 -0.78 10.09 1.03
CA CYS A 98 0.17 10.83 1.86
C CYS A 98 0.70 12.10 1.20
N ARG A 99 1.12 13.09 1.99
CA ARG A 99 1.74 14.35 1.49
C ARG A 99 3.23 14.20 1.24
N LYS A 100 3.91 13.39 2.05
CA LYS A 100 5.34 13.10 1.93
C LYS A 100 5.59 11.61 2.05
N ALA A 101 6.49 11.09 1.22
CA ALA A 101 6.90 9.71 1.25
C ALA A 101 8.43 9.57 1.30
N ILE A 102 8.90 8.71 2.21
CA ILE A 102 10.31 8.40 2.39
C ILE A 102 10.52 6.94 1.98
N LEU A 103 11.14 6.74 0.82
CA LEU A 103 11.44 5.43 0.24
C LEU A 103 12.97 5.26 0.03
N ASN A 104 13.79 6.01 0.74
CA ASN A 104 15.24 5.96 0.56
C ASN A 104 15.85 4.67 1.11
N SER A 105 16.87 4.14 0.44
CA SER A 105 17.53 2.87 0.81
C SER A 105 16.54 1.72 1.03
N CYS A 106 15.53 1.59 0.15
CA CYS A 106 14.48 0.57 0.26
C CYS A 106 14.63 -0.58 -0.76
N ASP A 107 15.77 -0.65 -1.45
CA ASP A 107 16.08 -1.66 -2.48
C ASP A 107 14.95 -1.82 -3.51
N LEU A 108 14.43 -0.70 -4.01
CA LEU A 108 13.30 -0.68 -4.92
C LEU A 108 13.63 -1.43 -6.22
N THR A 109 12.80 -2.41 -6.54
CA THR A 109 12.88 -3.16 -7.80
C THR A 109 12.13 -2.43 -8.93
N GLU A 110 12.29 -2.89 -10.16
CA GLU A 110 11.52 -2.38 -11.31
C GLU A 110 10.00 -2.45 -11.07
N LYS A 111 9.51 -3.58 -10.54
CA LYS A 111 8.12 -3.74 -10.10
C LYS A 111 7.70 -2.72 -9.03
N SER A 112 8.62 -2.34 -8.14
CA SER A 112 8.36 -1.31 -7.14
C SER A 112 8.20 0.05 -7.82
N CYS A 113 9.02 0.35 -8.83
CA CYS A 113 8.92 1.57 -9.64
C CYS A 113 7.58 1.65 -10.41
N GLU A 114 7.07 0.55 -10.96
CA GLU A 114 5.75 0.51 -11.59
C GLU A 114 4.63 0.90 -10.60
N ILE A 115 4.68 0.37 -9.36
CA ILE A 115 3.68 0.68 -8.33
C ILE A 115 3.79 2.15 -7.91
N VAL A 116 5.01 2.66 -7.72
CA VAL A 116 5.26 4.07 -7.38
C VAL A 116 4.76 4.98 -8.50
N ALA A 117 5.12 4.71 -9.76
CA ALA A 117 4.65 5.47 -10.92
C ALA A 117 3.12 5.50 -11.01
N SER A 118 2.47 4.35 -10.80
CA SER A 118 1.02 4.26 -10.77
C SER A 118 0.39 5.10 -9.65
N ALA A 119 1.04 5.20 -8.49
CA ALA A 119 0.57 6.06 -7.40
C ALA A 119 0.77 7.55 -7.72
N LEU A 120 1.86 7.93 -8.39
CA LEU A 120 2.14 9.30 -8.82
C LEU A 120 1.15 9.79 -9.89
N GLN A 121 0.74 8.92 -10.80
CA GLN A 121 -0.23 9.22 -11.86
C GLN A 121 -1.68 9.31 -11.35
N SER A 122 -1.93 9.08 -10.05
CA SER A 122 -3.25 9.22 -9.45
C SER A 122 -3.72 10.68 -9.52
N SER A 123 -4.85 10.95 -10.20
CA SER A 123 -5.32 12.29 -10.54
C SER A 123 -5.49 13.25 -9.36
N ASN A 124 -5.72 12.73 -8.16
CA ASN A 124 -5.88 13.50 -6.93
C ASN A 124 -4.81 13.18 -5.88
N SER A 125 -3.59 12.82 -6.30
CA SER A 125 -2.53 12.49 -5.35
C SER A 125 -2.21 13.70 -4.43
N PRO A 126 -2.29 13.52 -3.10
CA PRO A 126 -1.89 14.55 -2.14
C PRO A 126 -0.36 14.65 -2.00
N LEU A 127 0.40 13.73 -2.60
CA LEU A 127 1.85 13.66 -2.50
C LEU A 127 2.50 14.91 -3.10
N ARG A 128 3.45 15.49 -2.37
CA ARG A 128 4.22 16.68 -2.74
C ARG A 128 5.72 16.42 -2.66
N ASP A 129 6.16 15.59 -1.72
CA ASP A 129 7.56 15.25 -1.51
C ASP A 129 7.77 13.73 -1.57
N LEU A 130 8.71 13.28 -2.40
CA LEU A 130 9.08 11.88 -2.53
C LEU A 130 10.61 11.72 -2.47
N ASP A 131 11.12 11.05 -1.45
CA ASP A 131 12.53 10.72 -1.30
C ASP A 131 12.82 9.30 -1.81
N LEU A 132 13.51 9.21 -2.96
CA LEU A 132 14.00 7.97 -3.57
C LEU A 132 15.51 7.80 -3.44
N SER A 133 16.19 8.63 -2.63
CA SER A 133 17.64 8.62 -2.51
C SER A 133 18.18 7.24 -2.10
N TYR A 134 19.43 6.96 -2.46
CA TYR A 134 20.11 5.71 -2.11
C TYR A 134 19.38 4.42 -2.60
N ASN A 135 18.60 4.51 -3.67
CA ASN A 135 18.10 3.35 -4.41
C ASN A 135 18.83 3.23 -5.75
N ASN A 136 19.16 2.01 -6.14
CA ASN A 136 19.71 1.74 -7.47
C ASN A 136 18.59 1.48 -8.48
N LEU A 137 17.95 2.55 -8.96
CA LEU A 137 16.79 2.45 -9.86
C LEU A 137 17.18 2.06 -11.30
N GLY A 138 18.40 2.38 -11.72
CA GLY A 138 18.85 2.25 -13.10
C GLY A 138 18.01 3.07 -14.10
N ASP A 139 18.35 2.98 -15.37
CA ASP A 139 17.65 3.73 -16.43
C ASP A 139 16.19 3.25 -16.59
N SER A 140 15.93 1.95 -16.43
CA SER A 140 14.58 1.39 -16.54
C SER A 140 13.65 1.89 -15.44
N GLY A 141 14.11 1.89 -14.17
CA GLY A 141 13.33 2.40 -13.05
C GLY A 141 13.02 3.89 -13.19
N VAL A 142 14.00 4.71 -13.59
CA VAL A 142 13.78 6.14 -13.84
C VAL A 142 12.78 6.36 -14.98
N LYS A 143 12.90 5.60 -16.08
CA LYS A 143 11.97 5.70 -17.21
C LYS A 143 10.53 5.40 -16.81
N LEU A 144 10.30 4.41 -15.94
CA LEU A 144 8.96 4.09 -15.41
C LEU A 144 8.39 5.23 -14.57
N LEU A 145 9.22 5.88 -13.75
CA LEU A 145 8.80 6.98 -12.88
C LEU A 145 8.47 8.27 -13.63
N CYS A 146 9.08 8.48 -14.80
CA CYS A 146 8.87 9.67 -15.63
C CYS A 146 7.83 9.48 -16.75
N ALA A 147 7.14 8.33 -16.78
CA ALA A 147 6.18 7.96 -17.83
C ALA A 147 4.82 8.64 -17.69
#